data_AF-A0A2N9F370-F1
#
_entry.id   AF-A0A2N9F370-F1
#
_cell.length_a   1.000
_cell.length_b   1.000
_cell.length_c   1.000
_cell.angle_alpha   90.00
_cell.angle_beta   90.00
_cell.angle_gamma   90.00
#
_symmetry.space_group_name_H-M   'P 1'
#
loop_
_entity.id
_entity.type
_entity.pdbx_description
1 polymer ?
#
loop_
_entity_poly.entity_id
_entity_poly.type
_entity_poly.pdbx_seq_one_letter_code
_entity_poly.pdbx_strand_id
1 'polypeptide(L)'
;MAEDPGVSEVVRQLDKACREAGFFYVKGHGIPDSLLKEEDTEKIGVNLTNGMPDMQEAIDIYKEVKEEMYGALGKLLEGQNQCGSHTDYGLLGLLNQDDDITALQVRNLSGEWISAPPIPGTFVCNIGDMLKILSNGLYDSTLHSVINNSPRYRVCVAYFYETNFDTAIEPLETCIQNTAGRAKKFERAVYGEHLVSKVLANIRL
;
A
#
# COMPACT_ATOMS: atom_id res chain seq x y z
N MET A 1 -17.10 23.22 -1.03
CA MET A 1 -15.78 22.56 -0.89
C MET A 1 -14.88 22.76 -2.11
N ALA A 2 -15.37 22.66 -3.34
CA ALA A 2 -14.56 22.81 -4.56
C ALA A 2 -14.13 24.26 -4.91
N GLU A 3 -14.47 25.26 -4.09
CA GLU A 3 -14.20 26.68 -4.36
C GLU A 3 -13.09 27.27 -3.47
N ASP A 4 -12.52 26.48 -2.55
CA ASP A 4 -11.36 26.91 -1.76
C ASP A 4 -10.08 26.75 -2.61
N PRO A 5 -9.34 27.85 -2.89
CA PRO A 5 -8.15 27.79 -3.75
C PRO A 5 -7.05 26.85 -3.22
N GLY A 6 -6.93 26.72 -1.89
CA GLY A 6 -5.99 25.82 -1.25
C GLY A 6 -6.36 24.35 -1.48
N VAL A 7 -7.66 24.01 -1.37
CA VAL A 7 -8.15 22.67 -1.68
C VAL A 7 -7.93 22.33 -3.15
N SER A 8 -8.21 23.25 -4.07
CA SER A 8 -7.99 23.03 -5.50
C SER A 8 -6.52 22.75 -5.84
N GLU A 9 -5.59 23.46 -5.21
CA GLU A 9 -4.16 23.24 -5.44
C GLU A 9 -3.70 21.87 -4.91
N VAL A 10 -4.16 21.46 -3.72
CA VAL A 10 -3.85 20.13 -3.17
C VAL A 10 -4.40 19.02 -4.07
N VAL A 11 -5.64 19.16 -4.56
CA VAL A 11 -6.23 18.20 -5.51
C VAL A 11 -5.39 18.08 -6.78
N ARG A 12 -4.90 19.22 -7.31
CA ARG A 12 -4.04 19.23 -8.50
C ARG A 12 -2.69 18.55 -8.25
N GLN A 13 -2.10 18.74 -7.07
CA GLN A 13 -0.86 18.08 -6.68
C GLN A 13 -1.03 16.56 -6.56
N LEU A 14 -2.14 16.12 -5.95
CA LEU A 14 -2.48 14.71 -5.84
C LEU A 14 -2.72 14.07 -7.21
N ASP A 15 -3.54 14.68 -8.08
CA ASP A 15 -3.76 14.20 -9.45
C ASP A 15 -2.44 14.05 -10.21
N LYS A 16 -1.55 15.06 -10.13
CA LYS A 16 -0.22 14.99 -10.74
C LYS A 16 0.61 13.83 -10.18
N ALA A 17 0.68 13.69 -8.86
CA ALA A 17 1.45 12.63 -8.21
C ALA A 17 0.95 11.22 -8.60
N CYS A 18 -0.36 11.02 -8.64
CA CYS A 18 -0.96 9.75 -9.04
C CYS A 18 -0.70 9.42 -10.52
N ARG A 19 -0.64 10.43 -11.39
CA ARG A 19 -0.36 10.24 -12.84
C ARG A 19 1.10 9.99 -13.15
N GLU A 20 2.00 10.70 -12.46
CA GLU A 20 3.42 10.72 -12.80
C GLU A 20 4.25 9.71 -11.99
N ALA A 21 3.75 9.30 -10.82
CA ALA A 21 4.50 8.43 -9.91
C ALA A 21 3.70 7.25 -9.37
N GLY A 22 2.43 7.44 -9.02
CA GLY A 22 1.60 6.43 -8.34
C GLY A 22 2.07 6.08 -6.90
N PHE A 23 3.12 6.75 -6.43
CA PHE A 23 3.72 6.67 -5.10
C PHE A 23 4.14 8.08 -4.69
N PHE A 24 3.76 8.56 -3.51
CA PHE A 24 3.99 9.95 -3.10
C PHE A 24 3.95 10.13 -1.58
N TYR A 25 4.49 11.24 -1.09
CA TYR A 25 4.45 11.58 0.32
C TYR A 25 3.31 12.53 0.61
N VAL A 26 2.58 12.28 1.70
CA VAL A 26 1.57 13.19 2.24
C VAL A 26 2.08 13.76 3.56
N LYS A 27 2.13 15.09 3.63
CA LYS A 27 2.45 15.86 4.84
C LYS A 27 1.29 16.76 5.21
N GLY A 28 1.18 17.13 6.49
CA GLY A 28 0.12 18.03 6.95
C GLY A 28 -1.26 17.38 6.95
N HIS A 29 -1.30 16.05 7.06
CA HIS A 29 -2.53 15.23 7.14
C HIS A 29 -3.32 15.42 8.45
N GLY A 30 -2.81 16.23 9.39
CA GLY A 30 -3.52 16.59 10.62
C GLY A 30 -3.44 15.56 11.75
N ILE A 31 -2.75 14.44 11.55
CA ILE A 31 -2.43 13.49 12.62
C ILE A 31 -1.19 14.02 13.36
N PRO A 32 -1.24 14.20 14.69
CA PRO A 32 -0.08 14.64 15.47
C PRO A 32 1.12 13.71 15.31
N ASP A 33 2.32 14.28 15.19
CA ASP A 33 3.57 13.51 15.12
C ASP A 33 3.76 12.58 16.32
N SER A 34 3.20 12.92 17.48
CA SER A 34 3.22 12.06 18.67
C SER A 34 2.46 10.76 18.48
N LEU A 35 1.41 10.73 17.64
CA LEU A 35 0.68 9.50 17.28
C LEU A 35 1.39 8.72 16.18
N LEU A 36 2.10 9.41 15.28
CA LEU A 36 2.95 8.75 14.28
C LEU A 36 4.18 8.08 14.92
N LYS A 37 4.62 8.61 16.06
CA LYS A 37 5.79 8.17 16.83
C LYS A 37 5.44 7.40 18.10
N GLU A 38 4.16 7.32 18.47
CA GLU A 38 3.77 6.69 19.73
C GLU A 38 4.31 5.26 19.73
N GLU A 39 4.76 4.83 20.91
CA GLU A 39 5.63 3.69 21.28
C GLU A 39 5.12 2.29 20.86
N ASP A 40 4.30 2.22 19.82
CA ASP A 40 3.74 1.02 19.24
C ASP A 40 4.82 0.12 18.65
N THR A 41 5.99 0.60 18.26
CA THR A 41 7.10 -0.32 17.91
C THR A 41 7.54 -1.22 19.08
N GLU A 42 7.36 -0.80 20.35
CA GLU A 42 7.55 -1.67 21.53
C GLU A 42 6.25 -2.35 22.01
N LYS A 43 5.06 -1.78 21.74
CA LYS A 43 3.76 -2.29 22.24
C LYS A 43 2.93 -3.09 21.22
N ILE A 44 3.27 -3.10 19.94
CA ILE A 44 2.62 -3.88 18.86
C ILE A 44 2.75 -5.40 19.10
N GLY A 45 3.54 -5.84 20.09
CA GLY A 45 3.48 -7.20 20.65
C GLY A 45 2.21 -7.52 21.47
N VAL A 46 1.36 -6.53 21.76
CA VAL A 46 0.16 -6.70 22.62
C VAL A 46 -1.13 -6.64 21.79
N ASN A 47 -1.38 -7.74 21.07
CA ASN A 47 -2.67 -8.31 20.68
C ASN A 47 -3.92 -7.37 20.73
N LEU A 48 -4.00 -6.38 19.82
CA LEU A 48 -5.15 -5.47 19.69
C LEU A 48 -6.45 -6.15 19.23
N THR A 49 -6.39 -7.37 18.70
CA THR A 49 -7.55 -8.06 18.10
C THR A 49 -8.31 -9.01 19.03
N ASN A 50 -7.91 -9.15 20.31
CA ASN A 50 -8.57 -10.04 21.29
C ASN A 50 -8.89 -11.46 20.74
N GLY A 51 -8.09 -11.97 19.80
CA GLY A 51 -8.29 -13.30 19.22
C GLY A 51 -9.44 -13.42 18.21
N MET A 52 -10.04 -12.32 17.74
CA MET A 52 -10.89 -12.33 16.55
C MET A 52 -10.05 -12.12 15.28
N PRO A 53 -10.08 -13.06 14.32
CA PRO A 53 -9.48 -12.83 13.01
C PRO A 53 -10.37 -11.88 12.21
N ASP A 54 -9.99 -10.61 12.13
CA ASP A 54 -10.46 -9.71 11.08
C ASP A 54 -9.47 -9.78 9.90
N MET A 55 -10.00 -9.85 8.68
CA MET A 55 -9.26 -10.22 7.46
C MET A 55 -8.57 -9.01 6.81
N GLN A 56 -8.50 -7.87 7.49
CA GLN A 56 -7.97 -6.62 6.96
C GLN A 56 -7.08 -5.95 7.99
N GLU A 57 -5.86 -6.43 8.13
CA GLU A 57 -4.76 -5.59 8.58
C GLU A 57 -3.45 -6.32 8.29
N ALA A 58 -2.80 -5.93 7.19
CA ALA A 58 -1.37 -6.16 7.03
C ALA A 58 -0.63 -5.21 7.98
N ILE A 59 -0.75 -5.48 9.28
CA ILE A 59 0.36 -5.19 10.16
C ILE A 59 1.31 -6.36 9.95
N ASP A 60 2.46 -6.13 9.30
CA ASP A 60 3.59 -7.07 9.30
C ASP A 60 4.17 -7.11 10.73
N ILE A 61 3.40 -7.70 11.65
CA ILE A 61 3.84 -8.11 12.98
C ILE A 61 4.08 -9.60 12.85
N TYR A 62 5.34 -9.97 12.68
CA TYR A 62 5.74 -11.33 13.00
C TYR A 62 5.48 -11.55 14.50
N LYS A 63 4.32 -12.11 14.85
CA LYS A 63 4.09 -12.68 16.18
C LYS A 63 5.16 -13.74 16.43
N GLU A 64 5.62 -13.87 17.67
CA GLU A 64 6.47 -14.98 18.10
C GLU A 64 5.78 -16.31 17.72
N VAL A 65 6.30 -16.99 16.71
CA VAL A 65 5.78 -18.27 16.23
C VAL A 65 6.24 -19.34 17.21
N LYS A 66 5.30 -19.89 17.99
CA LYS A 66 5.55 -21.13 18.73
C LYS A 66 5.42 -22.30 17.77
N GLU A 67 6.39 -23.20 17.81
CA GLU A 67 6.39 -24.44 17.04
C GLU A 67 5.02 -25.15 17.24
N GLU A 68 4.40 -25.60 16.15
CA GLU A 68 3.08 -26.29 16.07
C GLU A 68 1.81 -25.42 15.99
N MET A 69 1.86 -24.09 16.22
CA MET A 69 0.66 -23.24 16.32
C MET A 69 -0.22 -23.19 15.04
N TYR A 70 0.35 -23.43 13.86
CA TYR A 70 -0.38 -23.53 12.58
C TYR A 70 0.00 -24.80 11.77
N GLY A 71 0.47 -25.86 12.43
CA GLY A 71 0.94 -27.06 11.74
C GLY A 71 2.08 -26.77 10.75
N ALA A 72 2.05 -27.37 9.54
CA ALA A 72 3.08 -27.13 8.52
C ALA A 72 3.12 -25.67 8.00
N LEU A 73 2.03 -24.90 8.15
CA LEU A 73 1.96 -23.45 7.86
C LEU A 73 2.60 -22.60 8.97
N GLY A 74 2.82 -23.19 10.16
CA GLY A 74 3.47 -22.55 11.30
C GLY A 74 4.97 -22.82 11.39
N LYS A 75 5.59 -23.38 10.34
CA LYS A 75 7.05 -23.32 10.24
C LYS A 75 7.45 -21.85 10.16
N LEU A 76 8.37 -21.43 11.03
CA LEU A 76 9.07 -20.15 10.87
C LEU A 76 9.51 -20.04 9.41
N LEU A 77 8.99 -19.05 8.69
CA LEU A 77 9.60 -18.62 7.46
C LEU A 77 10.85 -17.85 7.87
N GLU A 78 11.98 -18.55 7.97
CA GLU A 78 13.29 -17.89 7.90
C GLU A 78 13.41 -17.29 6.50
N GLY A 79 12.92 -16.06 6.36
CA GLY A 79 12.94 -15.28 5.13
C GLY A 79 13.94 -14.13 5.23
N GLN A 80 14.45 -13.70 4.09
CA GLN A 80 15.22 -12.45 4.03
C GLN A 80 14.31 -11.28 4.46
N ASN A 81 14.85 -10.25 5.14
CA ASN A 81 14.14 -9.03 5.56
C ASN A 81 13.64 -8.20 4.35
N GLN A 82 12.77 -8.78 3.53
CA GLN A 82 12.47 -8.35 2.19
C GLN A 82 11.03 -8.70 1.81
N CYS A 83 10.37 -7.76 1.14
CA CYS A 83 9.14 -8.01 0.40
C CYS A 83 9.46 -7.90 -1.09
N GLY A 84 9.16 -8.96 -1.84
CA GLY A 84 9.41 -9.02 -3.28
C GLY A 84 8.68 -7.92 -4.06
N SER A 85 9.06 -7.75 -5.33
CA SER A 85 8.40 -6.78 -6.22
C SER A 85 6.92 -7.12 -6.41
N HIS A 86 6.02 -6.22 -6.02
CA HIS A 86 4.58 -6.38 -6.15
C HIS A 86 3.87 -5.04 -6.37
N THR A 87 2.57 -5.11 -6.66
CA THR A 87 1.64 -3.98 -6.59
C THR A 87 0.54 -4.30 -5.59
N ASP A 88 -0.08 -3.27 -5.02
CA ASP A 88 -1.15 -3.44 -4.03
C ASP A 88 -2.50 -3.71 -4.69
N TYR A 89 -3.35 -4.42 -3.97
CA TYR A 89 -4.58 -4.99 -4.52
C TYR A 89 -5.71 -3.96 -4.68
N GLY A 90 -5.99 -3.16 -3.65
CA GLY A 90 -7.15 -2.29 -3.61
C GLY A 90 -6.93 -0.87 -4.11
N LEU A 91 -7.30 0.11 -3.29
CA LEU A 91 -7.41 1.50 -3.75
C LEU A 91 -6.18 2.31 -3.38
N LEU A 92 -5.87 2.40 -2.08
CA LEU A 92 -4.84 3.31 -1.57
C LEU A 92 -4.14 2.69 -0.35
N GLY A 93 -2.81 2.58 -0.41
CA GLY A 93 -1.97 2.28 0.73
C GLY A 93 -1.45 3.55 1.40
N LEU A 94 -1.33 3.53 2.74
CA LEU A 94 -0.70 4.54 3.56
C LEU A 94 0.30 3.87 4.49
N LEU A 95 1.56 4.27 4.40
CA LEU A 95 2.67 3.68 5.13
C LEU A 95 3.29 4.71 6.08
N ASN A 96 3.28 4.39 7.37
CA ASN A 96 4.16 4.99 8.36
C ASN A 96 5.39 4.08 8.51
N GLN A 97 6.59 4.61 8.36
CA GLN A 97 7.83 3.83 8.40
C GLN A 97 8.85 4.51 9.30
N ASP A 98 9.79 3.72 9.84
CA ASP A 98 10.91 4.24 10.64
C ASP A 98 11.61 5.43 9.96
N ASP A 99 11.91 6.46 10.76
CA ASP A 99 12.45 7.74 10.29
C ASP A 99 13.88 7.63 9.69
N ASP A 100 14.61 6.52 9.93
CA ASP A 100 16.05 6.43 9.64
C ASP A 100 16.48 5.18 8.85
N ILE A 101 15.54 4.35 8.37
CA ILE A 101 15.85 3.18 7.52
C ILE A 101 15.19 3.30 6.15
N THR A 102 16.02 3.50 5.11
CA THR A 102 15.56 3.45 3.71
C THR A 102 15.55 2.01 3.22
N ALA A 103 14.38 1.37 3.25
CA ALA A 103 14.19 0.01 2.74
C ALA A 103 13.21 -0.08 1.56
N LEU A 104 12.30 0.87 1.43
CA LEU A 104 11.29 0.86 0.37
C LEU A 104 11.89 1.32 -0.96
N GLN A 105 11.61 0.55 -2.00
CA GLN A 105 11.98 0.85 -3.39
C GLN A 105 10.74 0.83 -4.26
N VAL A 106 10.69 1.77 -5.21
CA VAL A 106 9.56 1.96 -6.12
C VAL A 106 10.10 1.98 -7.54
N ARG A 107 9.40 1.35 -8.47
CA ARG A 107 9.76 1.37 -9.89
C ARG A 107 9.05 2.52 -10.59
N ASN A 108 9.78 3.55 -10.98
CA ASN A 108 9.21 4.72 -11.64
C ASN A 108 8.68 4.40 -13.07
N LEU A 109 8.07 5.38 -13.74
CA LEU A 109 7.51 5.21 -15.09
C LEU A 109 8.56 4.94 -16.18
N SER A 110 9.84 5.30 -15.98
CA SER A 110 10.94 4.90 -16.86
C SER A 110 11.38 3.45 -16.63
N GLY A 111 10.82 2.77 -15.63
CA GLY A 111 11.11 1.38 -15.29
C GLY A 111 12.32 1.22 -14.38
N GLU A 112 12.86 2.31 -13.84
CA GLU A 112 14.01 2.35 -12.92
C GLU A 112 13.55 2.20 -11.47
N TRP A 113 14.31 1.44 -10.69
CA TRP A 113 14.10 1.32 -9.25
C TRP A 113 14.71 2.52 -8.52
N ILE A 114 13.88 3.25 -7.77
CA ILE A 114 14.28 4.39 -6.95
C ILE A 114 13.96 4.12 -5.48
N SER A 115 14.78 4.64 -4.57
CA SER A 115 14.51 4.56 -3.14
C SER A 115 13.44 5.56 -2.72
N ALA A 116 12.60 5.15 -1.78
CA ALA A 116 11.66 6.01 -1.06
C ALA A 116 12.20 6.27 0.36
N PRO A 117 13.08 7.28 0.55
CA PRO A 117 13.67 7.55 1.85
C PRO A 117 12.60 8.03 2.85
N PRO A 118 12.66 7.61 4.13
CA PRO A 118 11.76 8.14 5.15
C PRO A 118 11.84 9.66 5.25
N ILE A 119 10.68 10.31 5.38
CA ILE A 119 10.56 11.75 5.60
C ILE A 119 9.75 11.95 6.88
N PRO A 120 10.33 12.53 7.95
CA PRO A 120 9.62 12.72 9.21
C PRO A 120 8.32 13.51 9.07
N GLY A 121 7.27 13.03 9.74
CA GLY A 121 5.93 13.65 9.74
C GLY A 121 5.20 13.50 8.41
N THR A 122 5.46 12.39 7.68
CA THR A 122 4.77 12.08 6.43
C THR A 122 4.29 10.64 6.42
N PHE A 123 3.22 10.38 5.65
CA PHE A 123 2.92 9.06 5.15
C PHE A 123 3.51 8.89 3.76
N VAL A 124 3.97 7.69 3.45
CA VAL A 124 4.16 7.29 2.06
C VAL A 124 2.87 6.65 1.58
N CYS A 125 2.32 7.14 0.49
CA CYS A 125 1.06 6.68 -0.07
C CYS A 125 1.27 6.08 -1.46
N ASN A 126 0.44 5.12 -1.82
CA ASN A 126 0.50 4.48 -3.11
C ASN A 126 -0.85 4.01 -3.63
N ILE A 127 -0.95 3.95 -4.96
CA ILE A 127 -2.16 3.54 -5.67
C ILE A 127 -2.16 2.02 -5.84
N GLY A 128 -3.31 1.40 -5.56
CA GLY A 128 -3.52 -0.02 -5.79
C GLY A 128 -4.23 -0.33 -7.11
N ASP A 129 -4.32 -1.62 -7.44
CA ASP A 129 -4.86 -2.11 -8.71
C ASP A 129 -6.34 -1.76 -8.91
N MET A 130 -7.17 -1.78 -7.85
CA MET A 130 -8.57 -1.39 -7.98
C MET A 130 -8.71 0.09 -8.36
N LEU A 131 -7.88 0.99 -7.82
CA LEU A 131 -7.95 2.41 -8.19
C LEU A 131 -7.39 2.66 -9.59
N LYS A 132 -6.42 1.86 -10.05
CA LYS A 132 -6.00 1.83 -11.46
C LYS A 132 -7.16 1.45 -12.39
N ILE A 133 -7.91 0.40 -12.07
CA ILE A 133 -9.08 -0.04 -12.86
C ILE A 133 -10.17 1.04 -12.84
N LEU A 134 -10.54 1.50 -11.65
CA LEU A 134 -11.58 2.52 -11.45
C LEU A 134 -11.26 3.81 -12.24
N SER A 135 -9.99 4.21 -12.25
CA SER A 135 -9.50 5.39 -12.97
C SER A 135 -9.22 5.15 -14.46
N ASN A 136 -9.56 3.98 -15.01
CA ASN A 136 -9.26 3.59 -16.39
C ASN A 136 -7.77 3.74 -16.76
N GLY A 137 -6.87 3.55 -15.78
CA GLY A 137 -5.42 3.72 -15.91
C GLY A 137 -4.96 5.17 -16.07
N LEU A 138 -5.74 6.15 -15.60
CA LEU A 138 -5.24 7.52 -15.41
C LEU A 138 -4.22 7.56 -14.26
N TYR A 139 -4.47 6.76 -13.23
CA TYR A 139 -3.54 6.52 -12.14
C TYR A 139 -3.01 5.09 -12.26
N ASP A 140 -1.70 4.93 -12.11
CA ASP A 140 -1.07 3.63 -12.23
C ASP A 140 -0.73 3.05 -10.85
N SER A 141 -0.80 1.72 -10.77
CA SER A 141 -0.45 0.95 -9.58
C SER A 141 1.02 0.57 -9.71
N THR A 142 1.87 1.23 -8.91
CA THR A 142 3.32 1.22 -9.11
C THR A 142 3.97 0.02 -8.43
N LEU A 143 4.83 -0.69 -9.16
CA LEU A 143 5.62 -1.79 -8.60
C LEU A 143 6.53 -1.26 -7.50
N HIS A 144 6.55 -1.95 -6.37
CA HIS A 144 7.40 -1.62 -5.24
C HIS A 144 7.90 -2.89 -4.54
N SER A 145 8.99 -2.75 -3.80
CA SER A 145 9.61 -3.83 -3.03
C SER A 145 10.22 -3.24 -1.75
N VAL A 146 10.47 -4.11 -0.78
CA VAL A 146 11.17 -3.73 0.46
C VAL A 146 12.44 -4.54 0.55
N ILE A 147 13.57 -3.87 0.73
CA ILE A 147 14.87 -4.50 0.96
C ILE A 147 15.54 -3.79 2.13
N ASN A 148 15.58 -4.44 3.30
CA ASN A 148 16.29 -3.89 4.45
C ASN A 148 17.76 -4.35 4.46
N ASN A 149 18.67 -3.45 4.10
CA ASN A 149 20.13 -3.66 4.17
C ASN A 149 20.75 -3.17 5.50
N SER A 150 19.94 -2.64 6.42
CA SER A 150 20.38 -2.20 7.74
C SER A 150 20.67 -3.38 8.66
N PRO A 151 21.64 -3.26 9.60
CA PRO A 151 21.81 -4.25 10.66
C PRO A 151 20.70 -4.21 11.73
N ARG A 152 19.76 -3.23 11.64
CA ARG A 152 18.63 -3.07 12.55
C ARG A 152 17.34 -3.58 11.92
N TYR A 153 16.43 -4.07 12.76
CA TYR A 153 15.05 -4.30 12.37
C TYR A 153 14.42 -2.98 11.92
N ARG A 154 13.55 -3.06 10.91
CA ARG A 154 12.71 -1.96 10.44
C ARG A 154 11.27 -2.28 10.80
N VAL A 155 10.56 -1.32 11.35
CA VAL A 155 9.12 -1.40 11.54
C VAL A 155 8.41 -0.43 10.61
N CYS A 156 7.24 -0.85 10.13
CA CYS A 156 6.30 0.03 9.47
C CYS A 156 4.88 -0.41 9.80
N VAL A 157 3.97 0.57 9.82
CA VAL A 157 2.54 0.35 9.93
C VAL A 157 1.93 0.73 8.58
N ALA A 158 1.30 -0.24 7.94
CA ALA A 158 0.61 -0.05 6.67
C ALA A 158 -0.90 -0.08 6.90
N TYR A 159 -1.59 0.94 6.41
CA TYR A 159 -3.04 1.00 6.34
C TYR A 159 -3.46 0.91 4.87
N PHE A 160 -4.39 0.01 4.57
CA PHE A 160 -4.90 -0.19 3.22
C PHE A 160 -6.38 0.19 3.17
N TYR A 161 -6.68 1.19 2.35
CA TYR A 161 -8.06 1.54 2.02
C TYR A 161 -8.52 0.71 0.83
N GLU A 162 -9.44 -0.21 1.10
CA GLU A 162 -9.85 -1.26 0.18
C GLU A 162 -11.38 -1.25 -0.01
N THR A 163 -11.85 -1.96 -1.02
CA THR A 163 -13.29 -2.18 -1.25
C THR A 163 -13.77 -3.42 -0.49
N ASN A 164 -15.09 -3.63 -0.38
CA ASN A 164 -15.60 -4.90 0.15
C ASN A 164 -15.19 -6.07 -0.75
N PHE A 165 -15.03 -7.26 -0.16
CA PHE A 165 -14.54 -8.47 -0.84
C PHE A 165 -15.29 -8.81 -2.14
N ASP A 166 -16.61 -8.63 -2.15
CA ASP A 166 -17.50 -8.93 -3.27
C ASP A 166 -17.74 -7.72 -4.21
N THR A 167 -17.10 -6.57 -3.94
CA THR A 167 -17.28 -5.38 -4.75
C THR A 167 -16.69 -5.57 -6.14
N ALA A 168 -17.51 -5.29 -7.14
CA ALA A 168 -17.04 -5.18 -8.51
C ALA A 168 -16.64 -3.74 -8.82
N ILE A 169 -15.44 -3.59 -9.36
CA ILE A 169 -14.85 -2.33 -9.80
C ILE A 169 -14.77 -2.33 -11.30
N GLU A 170 -15.20 -1.22 -11.90
CA GLU A 170 -15.12 -0.98 -13.34
C GLU A 170 -14.71 0.47 -13.59
N PRO A 171 -14.12 0.78 -14.76
CA PRO A 171 -13.73 2.14 -15.09
C PRO A 171 -14.89 3.13 -15.00
N LEU A 172 -14.70 4.23 -14.27
CA LEU A 172 -15.67 5.32 -14.22
C LEU A 172 -15.79 6.01 -15.58
N GLU A 173 -17.01 6.35 -15.99
CA GLU A 173 -17.26 6.99 -17.29
C GLU A 173 -16.43 8.27 -17.47
N THR A 174 -16.38 9.13 -16.46
CA THR A 174 -15.55 10.36 -16.49
C THR A 174 -14.07 10.04 -16.67
N CYS A 175 -13.57 8.95 -16.09
CA CYS A 175 -12.20 8.52 -16.28
C CYS A 175 -11.96 7.97 -17.69
N ILE A 176 -12.93 7.22 -18.26
CA ILE A 176 -12.87 6.79 -19.66
C ILE A 176 -12.73 7.99 -20.59
N GLN A 177 -13.55 9.03 -20.40
CA GLN A 177 -13.52 10.25 -21.22
C GLN A 177 -12.21 11.05 -21.08
N ASN A 178 -11.55 10.95 -19.93
CA ASN A 178 -10.28 11.63 -19.65
C ASN A 178 -9.04 10.79 -20.03
N THR A 179 -9.21 9.52 -20.38
CA THR A 179 -8.12 8.67 -20.88
C THR A 179 -7.86 8.94 -22.36
N ALA A 180 -6.58 8.91 -22.76
CA ALA A 180 -6.18 9.04 -24.15
C ALA A 180 -6.95 8.06 -25.05
N GLY A 181 -7.56 8.58 -26.11
CA GLY A 181 -8.40 7.81 -27.04
C GLY A 181 -9.84 7.59 -26.59
N ARG A 182 -10.22 8.02 -25.38
CA ARG A 182 -11.58 7.90 -24.81
C ARG A 182 -12.15 6.48 -24.85
N ALA A 183 -11.27 5.50 -24.70
CA ALA A 183 -11.59 4.09 -24.78
C ALA A 183 -11.48 3.43 -23.40
N LYS A 184 -12.38 2.49 -23.13
CA LYS A 184 -12.31 1.61 -21.96
C LYS A 184 -11.06 0.74 -22.10
N LYS A 185 -10.14 0.82 -21.14
CA LYS A 185 -8.86 0.07 -21.14
C LYS A 185 -8.90 -1.17 -20.26
N PHE A 186 -9.76 -1.18 -19.24
CA PHE A 186 -9.87 -2.26 -18.27
C PHE A 186 -11.27 -2.82 -18.24
N GLU A 187 -11.39 -4.13 -18.03
CA GLU A 187 -12.68 -4.75 -17.76
C GLU A 187 -13.04 -4.66 -16.28
N ARG A 188 -14.30 -5.03 -15.98
CA ARG A 188 -14.78 -5.19 -14.61
C ARG A 188 -13.94 -6.25 -13.89
N ALA A 189 -13.56 -5.96 -12.64
CA ALA A 189 -12.88 -6.89 -11.75
C ALA A 189 -13.60 -6.95 -10.41
N VAL A 190 -13.73 -8.15 -9.82
CA VAL A 190 -14.20 -8.31 -8.44
C VAL A 190 -12.99 -8.32 -7.51
N TYR A 191 -13.01 -7.48 -6.48
CA TYR A 191 -11.86 -7.26 -5.61
C TYR A 191 -11.34 -8.56 -4.96
N GLY A 192 -12.23 -9.34 -4.35
CA GLY A 192 -11.87 -10.59 -3.69
C GLY A 192 -11.30 -11.64 -4.64
N GLU A 193 -11.81 -11.71 -5.87
CA GLU A 193 -11.26 -12.60 -6.91
C GLU A 193 -9.85 -12.16 -7.31
N HIS A 194 -9.63 -10.84 -7.48
CA HIS A 194 -8.33 -10.27 -7.80
C HIS A 194 -7.29 -10.50 -6.69
N LEU A 195 -7.69 -10.24 -5.45
CA LEU A 195 -6.89 -10.49 -4.25
C LEU A 195 -6.47 -11.96 -4.16
N VAL A 196 -7.44 -12.88 -4.21
CA VAL A 196 -7.16 -14.32 -4.13
C VAL A 196 -6.27 -14.77 -5.29
N SER A 197 -6.51 -14.27 -6.50
CA SER A 197 -5.70 -14.62 -7.67
C SER A 197 -4.24 -14.24 -7.48
N LYS A 198 -3.95 -13.01 -7.00
CA LYS A 198 -2.56 -12.57 -6.77
C LYS A 198 -1.91 -13.26 -5.58
N VAL A 199 -2.64 -13.49 -4.49
CA VAL A 199 -2.11 -14.25 -3.33
C VAL A 199 -1.72 -15.67 -3.76
N LEU A 200 -2.57 -16.35 -4.53
CA LEU A 200 -2.28 -17.71 -5.03
C LEU A 200 -1.15 -17.72 -6.06
N ALA A 201 -1.01 -16.68 -6.88
CA ALA A 201 0.12 -16.54 -7.79
C ALA A 201 1.45 -16.41 -7.04
N ASN A 202 1.45 -15.78 -5.86
CA ASN A 202 2.63 -15.61 -5.01
C ASN A 202 3.01 -16.88 -4.22
N ILE A 203 2.07 -17.79 -3.96
CA ILE A 203 2.27 -19.02 -3.16
C ILE A 203 2.65 -20.25 -4.01
N ARG A 204 2.54 -20.17 -5.35
CA ARG A 204 3.04 -21.23 -6.24
C ARG A 204 4.58 -21.17 -6.36
N LEU A 205 5.24 -21.68 -5.34
CA LEU A 205 6.66 -22.07 -5.32
C LEU A 205 6.77 -23.59 -5.31
#